data_AF-A0A2E3J8R9-F1
#
_entry.id   AF-A0A2E3J8R9-F1
#
_cell.length_a   1.000
_cell.length_b   1.000
_cell.length_c   1.000
_cell.angle_alpha   90.00
_cell.angle_beta   90.00
_cell.angle_gamma   90.00
#
_symmetry.space_group_name_H-M   'P 1'
#
loop_
_entity.id
_entity.type
_entity.pdbx_description
1 polymer ?
#
loop_
_entity_poly.entity_id
_entity_poly.type
_entity_poly.pdbx_seq_one_letter_code
_entity_poly.pdbx_strand_id
1 'polypeptide(L)' 'MYLVSQVVRLEGLNLTISLKSGEEIHTENSHKYSVEEIQFLANKAGLELKQQWFDRKRQFSLNQLHPPRV' A
#
# COMPACT_ATOMS: atom_id res chain seq x y z
N MET A 1 -14.38 1.95 9.60
CA MET A 1 -15.68 1.56 9.02
C MET A 1 -16.13 0.35 9.81
N TYR A 2 -17.26 0.43 10.51
CA TYR A 2 -17.73 -0.70 11.33
C TYR A 2 -18.81 -1.45 10.57
N LEU A 3 -18.67 -2.77 10.50
CA LEU A 3 -19.70 -3.60 9.90
C LEU A 3 -20.93 -3.62 10.80
N VAL A 4 -22.10 -3.67 10.17
CA VAL A 4 -23.37 -3.99 10.81
C VAL A 4 -23.69 -5.46 10.58
N SER A 5 -24.56 -6.04 11.41
CA SER A 5 -25.02 -7.42 11.20
C SER A 5 -25.73 -7.54 9.86
N GLN A 6 -25.22 -8.38 8.97
CA GLN A 6 -25.80 -8.60 7.63
C GLN A 6 -25.43 -9.97 7.08
N VAL A 7 -26.23 -10.44 6.13
CA VAL A 7 -25.96 -11.68 5.38
C VAL A 7 -25.74 -11.30 3.92
N VAL A 8 -24.57 -11.62 3.39
CA VAL A 8 -24.15 -11.29 2.03
C VAL A 8 -24.09 -12.56 1.20
N ARG A 9 -24.81 -12.59 0.06
CA ARG A 9 -24.77 -13.70 -0.90
C ARG A 9 -23.87 -13.34 -2.08
N LEU A 10 -22.86 -14.18 -2.32
CA LEU A 10 -21.95 -14.10 -3.45
C LEU A 10 -22.36 -15.17 -4.47
N GLU A 11 -23.27 -14.80 -5.38
CA GLU A 11 -23.88 -15.74 -6.35
C GLU A 11 -22.85 -16.51 -7.18
N GLY A 12 -21.82 -15.82 -7.70
CA GLY A 12 -20.77 -16.44 -8.52
C GLY A 12 -19.92 -17.49 -7.80
N LEU A 13 -20.00 -17.55 -6.46
CA LEU A 13 -19.30 -18.53 -5.63
C LEU A 13 -20.27 -19.51 -4.94
N ASN A 14 -21.58 -19.37 -5.15
CA ASN A 14 -22.62 -20.03 -4.36
C ASN A 14 -22.35 -19.95 -2.84
N LEU A 15 -21.87 -18.80 -2.38
CA LEU A 15 -21.42 -18.59 -1.00
C LEU A 15 -22.30 -17.57 -0.30
N THR A 16 -22.66 -17.86 0.95
CA THR A 16 -23.38 -16.93 1.82
C THR A 16 -22.55 -16.69 3.07
N ILE A 17 -22.27 -15.43 3.37
CA ILE A 17 -21.43 -15.01 4.50
C ILE A 17 -22.29 -14.20 5.46
N SER A 18 -22.24 -14.54 6.74
CA SER A 18 -22.85 -13.73 7.81
C SER A 18 -21.78 -12.89 8.47
N LEU A 19 -21.95 -11.57 8.43
CA LEU A 19 -21.09 -10.60 9.09
C LEU A 19 -21.78 -10.13 10.36
N LYS A 20 -21.06 -10.09 11.47
CA LYS A 20 -21.58 -9.57 12.75
C LYS A 20 -21.32 -8.07 12.86
N SER A 21 -22.19 -7.39 13.60
CA SER A 21 -21.93 -6.01 13.99
C SER A 21 -20.59 -5.92 14.74
N GLY A 22 -19.73 -5.01 14.29
CA GLY A 22 -18.39 -4.82 14.87
C GLY A 22 -17.35 -5.87 14.48
N GLU A 23 -17.69 -6.85 13.64
CA GLU A 23 -16.70 -7.71 12.99
C GLU A 23 -15.78 -6.88 12.09
N GLU A 24 -14.49 -7.25 12.04
CA GLU A 24 -13.48 -6.54 11.27
C GLU A 24 -13.10 -7.35 10.03
N ILE A 25 -13.07 -6.69 8.88
CA ILE A 25 -12.50 -7.23 7.64
C ILE A 25 -11.29 -6.38 7.28
N HIS A 26 -10.12 -7.02 7.18
CA HIS A 26 -8.93 -6.37 6.66
C HIS A 26 -9.03 -6.23 5.14
N THR A 27 -9.04 -4.99 4.64
CA THR A 27 -9.20 -4.73 3.20
C THR A 27 -7.93 -4.24 2.51
N GLU A 28 -6.99 -3.65 3.26
CA GLU A 28 -5.82 -3.01 2.67
C GLU A 28 -4.62 -2.99 3.64
N ASN A 29 -3.41 -3.15 3.09
CA ASN A 29 -2.16 -2.76 3.76
C ASN A 29 -1.59 -1.51 3.06
N SER A 30 -1.38 -0.44 3.83
CA SER A 30 -0.77 0.79 3.31
C SER A 30 0.61 1.00 3.94
N HIS A 31 1.63 0.33 3.39
CA HIS A 31 3.01 0.44 3.84
C HIS A 31 3.54 1.87 3.64
N LYS A 32 4.25 2.38 4.64
CA LYS A 32 4.91 3.69 4.62
C LYS A 32 6.42 3.47 4.57
N TYR A 33 7.12 4.34 3.86
CA TYR A 33 8.55 4.20 3.62
C TYR A 33 9.30 5.43 4.13
N SER A 34 10.42 5.17 4.79
CA SER A 34 11.45 6.17 5.05
C SER A 34 12.25 6.48 3.79
N VAL A 35 13.04 7.55 3.84
CA VAL A 35 13.92 7.95 2.72
C VAL A 35 15.00 6.89 2.50
N GLU A 36 15.53 6.33 3.59
CA GLU A 36 16.58 5.32 3.60
C GLU A 36 16.07 3.99 3.00
N GLU A 37 14.86 3.58 3.35
CA GLU A 37 14.23 2.38 2.76
C GLU A 37 14.02 2.52 1.25
N ILE A 38 13.59 3.70 0.77
CA ILE A 38 13.41 3.93 -0.66
C ILE A 38 14.75 3.78 -1.40
N GLN A 39 15.82 4.37 -0.89
CA GLN A 39 17.17 4.24 -1.47
C GLN A 39 17.65 2.78 -1.45
N PHE A 40 17.46 2.09 -0.33
CA PHE A 40 17.83 0.68 -0.19
C PHE A 40 17.09 -0.20 -1.20
N LEU A 41 15.77 -0.01 -1.35
CA LEU A 41 14.95 -0.77 -2.29
C LEU A 41 15.31 -0.46 -3.74
N ALA A 42 15.59 0.80 -4.10
CA ALA A 42 16.07 1.16 -5.42
C ALA A 42 17.37 0.42 -5.75
N ASN A 43 18.36 0.46 -4.85
CA ASN A 43 19.64 -0.23 -5.03
C ASN A 43 19.46 -1.75 -5.17
N LYS A 44 18.59 -2.35 -4.34
CA LYS A 44 18.26 -3.78 -4.42
C LYS A 44 17.59 -4.17 -5.73
N ALA A 45 16.83 -3.25 -6.33
CA ALA A 45 16.22 -3.42 -7.64
C ALA A 45 17.19 -3.14 -8.81
N GLY A 46 18.45 -2.81 -8.55
CA GLY A 46 19.43 -2.44 -9.57
C GLY A 46 19.12 -1.09 -10.21
N LEU A 47 18.55 -0.16 -9.44
CA LEU A 47 18.27 1.22 -9.83
C LEU A 47 19.01 2.18 -8.90
N GLU A 48 19.25 3.39 -9.38
CA GLU A 48 19.84 4.49 -8.62
C GLU A 48 18.80 5.60 -8.42
N LEU A 49 18.72 6.11 -7.19
CA LEU A 49 17.90 7.26 -6.86
C LEU A 49 18.58 8.54 -7.35
N LYS A 50 17.94 9.23 -8.30
CA LYS A 50 18.47 10.47 -8.89
C LYS A 50 18.01 11.72 -8.17
N GLN A 51 16.72 11.78 -7.87
CA GLN A 51 16.13 12.97 -7.26
C GLN A 51 14.89 12.59 -6.45
N GLN A 52 14.66 13.34 -5.36
CA GLN A 52 13.47 13.26 -4.54
C GLN A 52 12.85 14.64 -4.39
N TRP A 53 11.55 14.71 -4.57
CA TRP A 53 10.76 15.90 -4.25
C TRP A 53 9.81 15.57 -3.12
N PHE A 54 9.65 16.52 -2.20
CA PHE A 54 8.78 16.38 -1.05
C PHE A 54 7.73 17.47 -1.07
N ASP A 55 6.55 17.17 -0.53
CA ASP A 55 5.62 18.21 -0.14
C ASP A 55 6.20 19.06 1.01
N ARG A 56 5.58 20.20 1.32
CA ARG A 56 6.10 21.13 2.35
C ARG A 56 6.25 20.49 3.73
N LYS A 57 5.40 19.52 4.08
CA LYS A 57 5.45 18.82 5.36
C LYS A 57 6.32 17.56 5.32
N ARG A 58 6.87 17.20 4.15
CA ARG A 58 7.69 16.00 3.93
C ARG A 58 6.99 14.69 4.33
N GLN A 59 5.67 14.64 4.13
CA GLN A 59 4.86 13.44 4.38
C GLN A 59 4.69 12.57 3.13
N PHE A 60 5.03 13.11 1.97
CA PHE A 60 5.02 12.41 0.70
C PHE A 60 6.29 12.72 -0.10
N SER A 61 6.81 11.71 -0.81
CA SER A 61 7.91 11.89 -1.75
C SER A 61 7.59 11.36 -3.14
N LEU A 62 7.99 12.11 -4.16
CA LEU A 62 8.11 11.63 -5.53
C LEU A 62 9.59 11.31 -5.79
N ASN A 63 9.89 10.12 -6.27
CA ASN A 63 11.26 9.61 -6.40
C ASN A 63 11.56 9.31 -7.88
N GLN A 64 12.53 10.00 -8.47
CA GLN A 64 13.04 9.69 -9.81
C GLN A 64 14.18 8.68 -9.71
N LEU A 65 14.01 7.52 -10.33
CA LEU A 65 15.00 6.46 -10.41
C LEU A 65 15.53 6.31 -11.85
N HIS A 66 16.76 5.81 -12.01
CA HIS A 66 17.28 5.38 -13.30
C HIS A 66 18.15 4.13 -13.18
N PRO A 67 18.39 3.39 -14.28
CA PRO A 67 19.40 2.34 -14.30
C PRO A 67 20.81 2.90 -14.04
N PRO A 68 21.74 2.10 -13.48
CA PRO A 68 23.13 2.48 -13.32
C PRO A 68 23.73 2.88 -14.68
N ARG A 69 24.58 3.91 -14.70
CA ARG A 69 25.32 4.24 -15.91
C ARG A 69 26.56 3.34 -15.99
N VAL A 70 26.69 2.64 -17.11
CA VAL A 70 27.88 1.84 -17.46
C VAL A 70 29.04 2.77 -17.82
#